data_AF-H9F509-F1
#
_entry.id   AF-H9F509-F1
#
_cell.length_a   1.000
_cell.length_b   1.000
_cell.length_c   1.000
_cell.angle_alpha   90.00
_cell.angle_beta   90.00
_cell.angle_gamma   90.00
#
_symmetry.space_group_name_H-M   'P 1'
#
loop_
_entity.id
_entity.type
_entity.pdbx_description
1 polymer ?
#
loop_
_entity_poly.entity_id
_entity_poly.type
_entity_poly.pdbx_seq_one_letter_code
_entity_poly.pdbx_strand_id
1 'polypeptide(L)'
;FTQGWGSRRRWVTPAGRPDFDHLLRTYGDVVVPVANCGVQEYNSNPKEHMPLRDYITYWKEYIEGGYSSPRGCLYLKDWHLCRDFPVEDVFTLPVYFSSDWLNEFWDALDVDDYRFVYAGPAGSWSPFHADIFRSFSWSVNVCGRKKWLLFPPGQEEALRDRHGNLPYDVTSPALCDTHLHPRSQLAGPPLEITQEAGEMVFVPSGWHHQVHNLDDTISINHNWVNGFNLANMWRFLQQELCAVQEEVSEWRDSMPDWHHHCQVIMRSCSGINFEEFYHFLKVIAEKRLLVLREAAAEDGAGLGFEQAAFDAGRITEVLASLVAHPSFQRVDTSAFSLRPKELLQQLREAVDAAVAP
;
A
#
# COMPACT_ATOMS: atom_id res chain seq x y z
N PHE A 1 18.80 5.99 13.20
CA PHE A 1 17.95 6.49 12.11
C PHE A 1 16.65 7.10 12.63
N THR A 2 15.82 6.38 13.38
CA THR A 2 14.48 6.83 13.83
C THR A 2 14.44 7.54 15.18
N GLN A 3 15.54 7.58 15.93
CA GLN A 3 15.60 8.17 17.29
C GLN A 3 15.11 9.63 17.37
N GLY A 4 15.26 10.40 16.28
CA GLY A 4 14.82 11.79 16.19
C GLY A 4 13.32 11.99 15.89
N TRP A 5 12.58 10.92 15.57
CA TRP A 5 11.16 11.02 15.21
C TRP A 5 10.32 11.42 16.42
N GLY A 6 9.33 12.29 16.23
CA GLY A 6 8.47 12.71 17.33
C GLY A 6 7.59 11.58 17.86
N SER A 7 7.17 10.64 17.00
CA SER A 7 6.52 9.39 17.42
C SER A 7 7.39 8.60 18.41
N ARG A 8 8.69 8.42 18.11
CA ARG A 8 9.64 7.75 19.02
C ARG A 8 9.83 8.47 20.35
N ARG A 9 9.65 9.80 20.39
CA ARG A 9 9.81 10.60 21.61
C ARG A 9 8.53 10.73 22.44
N ARG A 10 7.35 10.64 21.81
CA ARG A 10 6.08 11.01 22.44
C ARG A 10 5.07 9.87 22.52
N TRP A 11 5.16 8.88 21.65
CA TRP A 11 4.24 7.74 21.66
C TRP A 11 4.77 6.55 22.46
N VAL A 12 6.00 6.66 22.98
CA VAL A 12 6.70 5.56 23.65
C VAL A 12 7.17 6.04 25.01
N THR A 13 6.87 5.26 26.04
CA THR A 13 7.33 5.48 27.41
C THR A 13 8.83 5.19 27.55
N PRO A 14 9.50 5.63 28.63
CA PRO A 14 10.89 5.26 28.90
C PRO A 14 11.15 3.74 28.99
N ALA A 15 10.10 2.95 29.27
CA ALA A 15 10.15 1.49 29.30
C ALA A 15 10.00 0.84 27.91
N GLY A 16 9.90 1.63 26.83
CA GLY A 16 9.76 1.12 25.46
C GLY A 16 8.36 0.65 25.09
N ARG A 17 7.34 0.95 25.90
CA ARG A 17 5.93 0.58 25.67
C ARG A 17 5.11 1.75 25.11
N PRO A 18 3.97 1.50 24.45
CA PRO A 18 3.02 2.55 24.08
C PRO A 18 2.71 3.52 25.23
N ASP A 19 2.85 4.82 24.99
CA ASP A 19 2.40 5.87 25.91
C ASP A 19 0.93 6.15 25.68
N PHE A 20 0.08 5.33 26.29
CA PHE A 20 -1.38 5.46 26.17
C PHE A 20 -1.89 6.82 26.64
N ASP A 21 -1.29 7.41 27.66
CA ASP A 21 -1.78 8.68 28.20
C ASP A 21 -1.49 9.84 27.24
N HIS A 22 -0.32 9.85 26.58
CA HIS A 22 -0.06 10.78 25.49
C HIS A 22 -1.01 10.55 24.32
N LEU A 23 -1.18 9.31 23.85
CA LEU A 23 -2.06 8.99 22.72
C LEU A 23 -3.51 9.38 22.99
N LEU A 24 -4.01 9.16 24.20
CA LEU A 24 -5.36 9.57 24.62
C LEU A 24 -5.51 11.09 24.65
N ARG A 25 -4.52 11.81 25.20
CA ARG A 25 -4.57 13.28 25.27
C ARG A 25 -4.53 13.93 23.88
N THR A 26 -3.76 13.37 22.95
CA THR A 26 -3.53 13.97 21.63
C THR A 26 -4.57 13.54 20.61
N TYR A 27 -4.96 12.25 20.61
CA TYR A 27 -5.75 11.64 19.54
C TYR A 27 -7.00 10.89 20.04
N GLY A 28 -7.33 10.96 21.33
CA GLY A 28 -8.37 10.11 21.93
C GLY A 28 -9.74 10.19 21.26
N ASP A 29 -10.11 11.34 20.70
CA ASP A 29 -11.40 11.55 20.02
C ASP A 29 -11.37 11.23 18.51
N VAL A 30 -10.20 10.91 17.96
CA VAL A 30 -10.06 10.51 16.56
C VAL A 30 -10.73 9.16 16.36
N VAL A 31 -11.58 9.05 15.35
CA VAL A 31 -12.18 7.77 14.95
C VAL A 31 -11.16 7.01 14.11
N VAL A 32 -10.82 5.80 14.56
CA VAL A 32 -9.78 4.97 13.96
C VAL A 32 -10.33 3.63 13.47
N PRO A 33 -9.79 3.09 12.37
CA PRO A 33 -10.11 1.74 11.89
C PRO A 33 -9.45 0.67 12.76
N VAL A 34 -10.26 -0.27 13.28
CA VAL A 34 -9.83 -1.35 14.16
C VAL A 34 -10.32 -2.68 13.62
N ALA A 35 -9.37 -3.54 13.27
CA ALA A 35 -9.58 -4.88 12.74
C ALA A 35 -9.72 -5.92 13.87
N ASN A 36 -10.57 -6.94 13.70
CA ASN A 36 -10.60 -8.09 14.60
C ASN A 36 -9.77 -9.26 14.06
N CYS A 37 -8.62 -9.53 14.69
CA CYS A 37 -7.70 -10.59 14.28
C CYS A 37 -8.27 -12.01 14.45
N GLY A 38 -9.31 -12.16 15.28
CA GLY A 38 -9.97 -13.44 15.54
C GLY A 38 -11.09 -13.79 14.55
N VAL A 39 -11.41 -12.90 13.61
CA VAL A 39 -12.45 -13.09 12.62
C VAL A 39 -11.84 -13.01 11.22
N GLN A 40 -12.25 -13.94 10.35
CA GLN A 40 -11.89 -13.97 8.94
C GLN A 40 -13.12 -13.64 8.10
N GLU A 41 -13.03 -12.57 7.30
CA GLU A 41 -14.02 -12.21 6.28
C GLU A 41 -13.28 -11.92 4.97
N TYR A 42 -13.63 -12.65 3.91
CA TYR A 42 -13.02 -12.50 2.57
C TYR A 42 -11.47 -12.49 2.58
N ASN A 43 -10.86 -13.41 3.34
CA ASN A 43 -9.40 -13.50 3.55
C ASN A 43 -8.75 -12.24 4.16
N SER A 44 -9.52 -11.45 4.90
CA SER A 44 -9.05 -10.31 5.66
C SER A 44 -9.64 -10.29 7.07
N ASN A 45 -9.17 -9.35 7.89
CA ASN A 45 -9.78 -9.03 9.18
C ASN A 45 -10.85 -7.96 8.97
N PRO A 46 -12.12 -8.19 9.38
CA PRO A 46 -13.14 -7.16 9.31
C PRO A 46 -12.79 -6.00 10.23
N LYS A 47 -13.11 -4.78 9.78
CA LYS A 47 -12.79 -3.53 10.48
C LYS A 47 -14.05 -2.83 10.95
N GLU A 48 -13.98 -2.30 12.17
CA GLU A 48 -14.93 -1.36 12.72
C GLU A 48 -14.25 -0.01 12.94
N HIS A 49 -15.03 1.06 12.92
CA HIS A 49 -14.54 2.40 13.24
C HIS A 49 -14.97 2.75 14.65
N MET A 50 -14.02 3.15 15.50
CA MET A 50 -14.30 3.56 16.87
C MET A 50 -13.37 4.68 17.33
N PRO A 51 -13.76 5.50 18.32
CA PRO A 51 -12.86 6.46 18.94
C PRO A 51 -11.59 5.78 19.47
N LEU A 52 -10.43 6.38 19.26
CA LEU A 52 -9.15 5.84 19.73
C LEU A 52 -9.16 5.62 21.25
N ARG A 53 -9.88 6.47 21.99
CA ARG A 53 -10.08 6.28 23.44
C ARG A 53 -10.70 4.94 23.80
N ASP A 54 -11.68 4.48 23.04
CA ASP A 54 -12.38 3.23 23.31
C ASP A 54 -11.48 2.04 22.95
N TYR A 55 -10.71 2.18 21.86
CA TYR A 55 -9.70 1.20 21.48
C TYR A 55 -8.57 1.09 22.52
N ILE A 56 -8.05 2.21 23.03
CA ILE A 56 -7.01 2.20 24.06
C ILE A 56 -7.53 1.63 25.38
N THR A 57 -8.78 1.94 25.76
CA THR A 57 -9.43 1.30 26.92
C THR A 57 -9.46 -0.22 26.75
N TYR A 58 -9.94 -0.71 25.60
CA TYR A 58 -9.89 -2.13 25.26
C TYR A 58 -8.47 -2.70 25.35
N TRP A 59 -7.46 -2.01 24.82
CA TRP A 59 -6.09 -2.50 24.80
C TRP A 59 -5.53 -2.61 26.23
N LYS A 60 -5.80 -1.62 27.10
CA LYS A 60 -5.43 -1.68 28.53
C LYS A 60 -6.09 -2.89 29.21
N GLU A 61 -7.39 -3.08 29.01
CA GLU A 61 -8.14 -4.23 29.56
C GLU A 61 -7.63 -5.57 29.02
N TYR A 62 -7.25 -5.63 27.74
CA TYR A 62 -6.68 -6.82 27.10
C TYR A 62 -5.36 -7.23 27.77
N ILE A 63 -4.50 -6.25 28.07
CA ILE A 63 -3.23 -6.48 28.78
C ILE A 63 -3.51 -6.96 30.22
N GLU A 64 -4.40 -6.28 30.94
CA GLU A 64 -4.79 -6.65 32.32
C GLU A 64 -5.41 -8.05 32.40
N GLY A 65 -6.16 -8.45 31.37
CA GLY A 65 -6.73 -9.78 31.19
C GLY A 65 -5.75 -10.86 30.76
N GLY A 66 -4.44 -10.58 30.70
CA GLY A 66 -3.42 -11.55 30.31
C GLY A 66 -3.39 -11.81 28.80
N TYR A 67 -3.61 -10.77 27.99
CA TYR A 67 -3.72 -10.83 26.53
C TYR A 67 -4.88 -11.71 26.04
N SER A 68 -6.05 -11.52 26.67
CA SER A 68 -7.28 -12.22 26.32
C SER A 68 -8.49 -11.31 26.50
N SER A 69 -9.46 -11.41 25.59
CA SER A 69 -10.72 -10.69 25.66
C SER A 69 -11.82 -11.44 24.93
N PRO A 70 -13.08 -11.40 25.40
CA PRO A 70 -14.22 -11.96 24.67
C PRO A 70 -14.45 -11.27 23.32
N ARG A 71 -13.92 -10.05 23.12
CA ARG A 71 -13.98 -9.33 21.83
C ARG A 71 -12.97 -9.85 20.80
N GLY A 72 -12.09 -10.79 21.18
CA GLY A 72 -10.96 -11.22 20.38
C GLY A 72 -9.76 -10.28 20.50
N CYS A 73 -8.77 -10.45 19.63
CA CYS A 73 -7.59 -9.59 19.53
C CYS A 73 -7.85 -8.49 18.49
N LEU A 74 -8.05 -7.25 18.93
CA LEU A 74 -8.30 -6.12 18.06
C LEU A 74 -6.99 -5.43 17.69
N TYR A 75 -6.91 -4.90 16.48
CA TYR A 75 -5.71 -4.29 15.91
C TYR A 75 -6.08 -3.04 15.12
N LEU A 76 -5.57 -1.88 15.52
CA LEU A 76 -5.71 -0.66 14.74
C LEU A 76 -4.82 -0.78 13.49
N LYS A 77 -5.46 -0.73 12.31
CA LYS A 77 -4.83 -0.94 11.00
C LYS A 77 -5.30 0.10 10.00
N ASP A 78 -4.37 0.62 9.21
CA ASP A 78 -4.66 1.56 8.12
C ASP A 78 -5.21 2.90 8.62
N TRP A 79 -4.67 3.39 9.75
CA TRP A 79 -5.00 4.73 10.23
C TRP A 79 -4.20 5.79 9.48
N HIS A 80 -4.90 6.55 8.64
CA HIS A 80 -4.41 7.71 7.89
C HIS A 80 -4.18 8.93 8.79
N LEU A 81 -3.26 8.82 9.74
CA LEU A 81 -2.95 9.92 10.67
C LEU A 81 -2.52 11.18 9.91
N CYS A 82 -1.76 11.00 8.83
CA CYS A 82 -1.13 12.07 8.07
C CYS A 82 -2.13 12.98 7.35
N ARG A 83 -3.34 12.49 7.06
CA ARG A 83 -4.44 13.28 6.52
C ARG A 83 -4.99 14.30 7.50
N ASP A 84 -5.08 13.92 8.77
CA ASP A 84 -5.79 14.71 9.78
C ASP A 84 -4.83 15.52 10.68
N PHE A 85 -3.53 15.21 10.66
CA PHE A 85 -2.50 15.82 11.52
C PHE A 85 -1.17 16.09 10.77
N PRO A 86 -0.42 17.15 11.16
CA PRO A 86 0.88 17.44 10.56
C PRO A 86 1.90 16.31 10.72
N VAL A 87 2.47 15.86 9.61
CA VAL A 87 3.39 14.70 9.52
C VAL A 87 4.76 15.00 10.10
N GLU A 88 5.21 16.25 9.99
CA GLU A 88 6.56 16.70 10.36
C GLU A 88 6.86 16.48 11.83
N ASP A 89 5.80 16.49 12.65
CA ASP A 89 5.90 16.19 14.06
C ASP A 89 6.02 14.69 14.33
N VAL A 90 5.51 13.82 13.46
CA VAL A 90 5.39 12.38 13.73
C VAL A 90 6.64 11.62 13.31
N PHE A 91 7.11 11.83 12.08
CA PHE A 91 8.29 11.17 11.53
C PHE A 91 8.96 12.02 10.45
N THR A 92 10.15 11.60 10.02
CA THR A 92 10.85 12.20 8.89
C THR A 92 11.00 11.15 7.81
N LEU A 93 10.50 11.44 6.59
CA LEU A 93 10.62 10.55 5.45
C LEU A 93 12.10 10.30 5.12
N PRO A 94 12.58 9.05 5.14
CA PRO A 94 13.93 8.73 4.73
C PRO A 94 14.14 9.08 3.26
N VAL A 95 15.31 9.66 2.93
CA VAL A 95 15.65 10.07 1.56
C VAL A 95 15.52 8.92 0.54
N TYR A 96 15.78 7.68 0.96
CA TYR A 96 15.69 6.49 0.12
C TYR A 96 14.27 6.18 -0.38
N PHE A 97 13.24 6.71 0.28
CA PHE A 97 11.83 6.53 -0.09
C PHE A 97 11.17 7.85 -0.51
N SER A 98 11.97 8.84 -0.90
CA SER A 98 11.47 10.15 -1.34
C SER A 98 10.78 10.11 -2.71
N SER A 99 11.15 9.15 -3.57
CA SER A 99 10.44 8.89 -4.83
C SER A 99 9.21 8.03 -4.55
N ASP A 100 8.18 8.67 -4.00
CA ASP A 100 6.92 8.09 -3.55
C ASP A 100 5.75 8.70 -4.34
N TRP A 101 5.48 8.13 -5.51
CA TRP A 101 4.52 8.74 -6.43
C TRP A 101 3.08 8.61 -5.95
N LEU A 102 2.75 7.57 -5.18
CA LEU A 102 1.41 7.39 -4.63
C LEU A 102 1.06 8.55 -3.70
N ASN A 103 1.97 8.86 -2.78
CA ASN A 103 1.77 9.97 -1.87
C ASN A 103 1.97 11.33 -2.54
N GLU A 104 2.89 11.46 -3.50
CA GLU A 104 3.02 12.69 -4.32
C GLU A 104 1.75 13.04 -5.11
N PHE A 105 1.02 12.01 -5.57
CA PHE A 105 -0.27 12.17 -6.23
C PHE A 105 -1.32 12.66 -5.22
N TRP A 106 -1.43 11.98 -4.08
CA TRP A 106 -2.45 12.35 -3.10
C TRP A 106 -2.19 13.69 -2.41
N ASP A 107 -0.93 14.05 -2.15
CA ASP A 107 -0.55 15.37 -1.65
C ASP A 107 -0.94 16.48 -2.64
N ALA A 108 -0.95 16.20 -3.95
CA ALA A 108 -1.39 17.17 -4.96
C ALA A 108 -2.91 17.36 -4.98
N LEU A 109 -3.66 16.35 -4.55
CA LEU A 109 -5.12 16.39 -4.51
C LEU A 109 -5.66 16.80 -3.15
N ASP A 110 -4.89 16.62 -2.08
CA ASP A 110 -5.28 16.89 -0.69
C ASP A 110 -6.55 16.11 -0.28
N VAL A 111 -6.60 14.81 -0.64
CA VAL A 111 -7.77 13.94 -0.43
C VAL A 111 -7.48 12.73 0.45
N ASP A 112 -6.36 12.05 0.25
CA ASP A 112 -6.06 10.77 0.88
C ASP A 112 -4.54 10.59 1.11
N ASP A 113 -4.11 9.43 1.60
CA ASP A 113 -2.69 9.06 1.66
C ASP A 113 -2.49 7.53 1.65
N TYR A 114 -1.25 7.10 1.42
CA TYR A 114 -0.79 5.73 1.65
C TYR A 114 0.23 5.70 2.80
N ARG A 115 -0.09 6.40 3.90
CA ARG A 115 0.77 6.61 5.08
C ARG A 115 0.03 6.21 6.34
N PHE A 116 0.28 4.99 6.79
CA PHE A 116 -0.53 4.32 7.79
C PHE A 116 0.17 4.25 9.14
N VAL A 117 -0.60 4.46 10.20
CA VAL A 117 -0.25 4.01 11.55
C VAL A 117 -0.92 2.67 11.82
N TYR A 118 -0.16 1.74 12.36
CA TYR A 118 -0.66 0.48 12.90
C TYR A 118 -0.34 0.42 14.38
N ALA A 119 -1.29 -0.01 15.21
CA ALA A 119 -1.08 -0.08 16.64
C ALA A 119 -1.90 -1.23 17.26
N GLY A 120 -1.27 -2.16 17.96
CA GLY A 120 -2.03 -3.21 18.62
C GLY A 120 -1.26 -4.07 19.61
N PRO A 121 -2.00 -4.84 20.42
CA PRO A 121 -1.43 -5.69 21.46
C PRO A 121 -0.57 -6.81 20.89
N ALA A 122 0.25 -7.41 21.75
CA ALA A 122 0.89 -8.68 21.44
C ALA A 122 -0.16 -9.72 20.98
N GLY A 123 0.15 -10.45 19.90
CA GLY A 123 -0.75 -11.41 19.27
C GLY A 123 -1.64 -10.83 18.15
N SER A 124 -1.68 -9.50 17.98
CA SER A 124 -2.30 -8.90 16.80
C SER A 124 -1.48 -9.20 15.54
N TRP A 125 -2.14 -9.36 14.39
CA TRP A 125 -1.46 -9.81 13.17
C TRP A 125 -2.14 -9.35 11.89
N SER A 126 -1.43 -9.48 10.77
CA SER A 126 -1.92 -9.26 9.41
C SER A 126 -1.86 -10.55 8.60
N PRO A 127 -2.97 -10.95 7.96
CA PRO A 127 -3.05 -12.10 7.07
C PRO A 127 -2.04 -12.07 5.92
N PHE A 128 -1.85 -13.21 5.28
CA PHE A 128 -0.95 -13.32 4.14
C PHE A 128 -1.48 -12.54 2.93
N HIS A 129 -0.70 -11.55 2.47
CA HIS A 129 -1.09 -10.68 1.36
C HIS A 129 0.15 -10.09 0.68
N ALA A 130 -0.02 -9.53 -0.51
CA ALA A 130 0.91 -8.56 -1.06
C ALA A 130 0.24 -7.18 -1.06
N ASP A 131 1.05 -6.14 -0.97
CA ASP A 131 0.54 -4.77 -0.96
C ASP A 131 -0.24 -4.42 -2.24
N ILE A 132 -1.26 -3.57 -2.06
CA ILE A 132 -2.08 -2.99 -3.14
C ILE A 132 -1.18 -2.42 -4.25
N PHE A 133 -1.64 -2.52 -5.50
CA PHE A 133 -0.91 -2.08 -6.70
C PHE A 133 0.41 -2.80 -6.96
N ARG A 134 0.72 -3.86 -6.21
CA ARG A 134 2.08 -4.40 -6.13
C ARG A 134 3.09 -3.29 -5.80
N SER A 135 2.66 -2.35 -4.95
CA SER A 135 3.49 -1.26 -4.47
C SER A 135 4.71 -1.81 -3.71
N PHE A 136 5.69 -0.95 -3.54
CA PHE A 136 6.67 -1.13 -2.47
C PHE A 136 6.02 -0.78 -1.13
N SER A 137 6.57 -1.30 -0.04
CA SER A 137 6.20 -0.87 1.30
C SER A 137 7.41 -0.75 2.21
N TRP A 138 7.34 0.14 3.19
CA TRP A 138 8.30 0.21 4.27
C TRP A 138 7.55 0.34 5.57
N SER A 139 8.08 -0.29 6.61
CA SER A 139 7.52 -0.31 7.95
C SER A 139 8.59 0.04 8.95
N VAL A 140 8.38 1.09 9.75
CA VAL A 140 9.20 1.39 10.92
C VAL A 140 8.47 0.99 12.18
N ASN A 141 9.11 0.16 13.00
CA ASN A 141 8.53 -0.22 14.27
C ASN A 141 8.83 0.88 15.32
N VAL A 142 7.84 1.69 15.68
CA VAL A 142 8.00 2.76 16.67
C VAL A 142 8.23 2.17 18.06
N CYS A 143 7.55 1.09 18.42
CA CYS A 143 7.83 0.30 19.62
C CYS A 143 7.37 -1.16 19.45
N GLY A 144 7.77 -2.04 20.37
CA GLY A 144 7.47 -3.48 20.30
C GLY A 144 8.36 -4.23 19.29
N ARG A 145 7.92 -5.43 18.93
CA ARG A 145 8.59 -6.32 17.97
C ARG A 145 7.60 -6.94 17.01
N LYS A 146 8.00 -7.10 15.75
CA LYS A 146 7.19 -7.76 14.70
C LYS A 146 7.92 -8.95 14.11
N LYS A 147 7.22 -10.07 13.93
CA LYS A 147 7.68 -11.20 13.13
C LYS A 147 7.09 -11.10 11.73
N TRP A 148 7.95 -11.08 10.74
CA TRP A 148 7.60 -11.10 9.32
C TRP A 148 7.88 -12.47 8.73
N LEU A 149 6.94 -12.98 7.95
CA LEU A 149 7.09 -14.15 7.09
C LEU A 149 6.96 -13.64 5.65
N LEU A 150 8.06 -13.64 4.89
CA LEU A 150 8.10 -13.06 3.55
C LEU A 150 8.35 -14.13 2.49
N PHE A 151 7.62 -14.04 1.38
CA PHE A 151 7.74 -14.91 0.22
C PHE A 151 8.07 -14.08 -1.02
N PRO A 152 9.18 -14.39 -1.73
CA PRO A 152 9.48 -13.77 -3.02
C PRO A 152 8.34 -13.96 -4.03
N PRO A 153 8.13 -13.00 -4.95
CA PRO A 153 7.09 -13.09 -5.96
C PRO A 153 7.16 -14.41 -6.75
N GLY A 154 6.01 -15.06 -6.91
CA GLY A 154 5.86 -16.36 -7.55
C GLY A 154 5.94 -17.55 -6.58
N GLN A 155 6.47 -17.40 -5.37
CA GLN A 155 6.46 -18.51 -4.39
C GLN A 155 5.09 -18.75 -3.77
N GLU A 156 4.25 -17.71 -3.72
CA GLU A 156 2.86 -17.81 -3.28
C GLU A 156 2.03 -18.81 -4.11
N GLU A 157 2.41 -19.04 -5.38
CA GLU A 157 1.70 -19.95 -6.28
C GLU A 157 1.75 -21.40 -5.80
N ALA A 158 2.80 -21.78 -5.06
CA ALA A 158 2.89 -23.08 -4.42
C ALA A 158 1.97 -23.22 -3.20
N LEU A 159 1.54 -22.11 -2.62
CA LEU A 159 0.69 -22.06 -1.44
C LEU A 159 -0.81 -22.08 -1.77
N ARG A 160 -1.18 -21.89 -3.04
CA ARG A 160 -2.59 -21.87 -3.46
C ARG A 160 -3.31 -23.16 -3.12
N ASP A 161 -4.56 -23.02 -2.71
CA ASP A 161 -5.47 -24.15 -2.55
C ASP A 161 -5.90 -24.72 -3.92
N ARG A 162 -6.65 -25.82 -3.88
CA ARG A 162 -7.24 -26.47 -5.08
C ARG A 162 -8.24 -25.60 -5.85
N HIS A 163 -8.69 -24.49 -5.28
CA HIS A 163 -9.59 -23.51 -5.90
C HIS A 163 -8.83 -22.31 -6.47
N GLY A 164 -7.50 -22.25 -6.28
CA GLY A 164 -6.66 -21.15 -6.72
C GLY A 164 -6.55 -20.00 -5.70
N ASN A 165 -7.12 -20.11 -4.50
CA ASN A 165 -7.02 -19.07 -3.49
C ASN A 165 -5.69 -19.14 -2.74
N LEU A 166 -5.15 -17.99 -2.38
CA LEU A 166 -4.03 -17.91 -1.44
C LEU A 166 -4.49 -18.22 -0.01
N PRO A 167 -3.63 -18.80 0.84
CA PRO A 167 -3.99 -19.07 2.22
C PRO A 167 -4.15 -17.78 3.01
N TYR A 168 -5.08 -17.78 3.96
CA TYR A 168 -5.27 -16.67 4.90
C TYR A 168 -4.13 -16.60 5.94
N ASP A 169 -3.71 -17.76 6.45
CA ASP A 169 -2.61 -17.91 7.42
C ASP A 169 -1.58 -18.92 6.90
N VAL A 170 -0.37 -18.43 6.60
CA VAL A 170 0.74 -19.28 6.12
C VAL A 170 1.36 -20.18 7.18
N THR A 171 0.94 -20.06 8.43
CA THR A 171 1.33 -20.94 9.53
C THR A 171 0.27 -21.99 9.86
N SER A 172 -0.88 -21.95 9.17
CA SER A 172 -1.97 -22.88 9.39
C SER A 172 -1.55 -24.33 9.10
N PRO A 173 -1.85 -25.29 9.99
CA PRO A 173 -1.64 -26.72 9.72
C PRO A 173 -2.38 -27.23 8.48
N ALA A 174 -3.42 -26.52 8.01
CA ALA A 174 -4.16 -26.87 6.81
C ALA A 174 -3.28 -26.87 5.53
N LEU A 175 -2.19 -26.10 5.51
CA LEU A 175 -1.23 -26.12 4.39
C LEU A 175 -0.55 -27.47 4.18
N CYS A 176 -0.49 -28.31 5.23
CA CYS A 176 0.05 -29.66 5.14
C CYS A 176 -0.94 -30.66 4.51
N ASP A 177 -2.22 -30.30 4.37
CA ASP A 177 -3.20 -31.13 3.67
C ASP A 177 -2.99 -31.00 2.16
N THR A 178 -2.39 -32.03 1.57
CA THR A 178 -2.07 -32.08 0.13
C THR A 178 -3.30 -32.23 -0.77
N HIS A 179 -4.47 -32.56 -0.23
CA HIS A 179 -5.71 -32.53 -0.99
C HIS A 179 -6.27 -31.11 -1.08
N LEU A 180 -6.10 -30.29 -0.04
CA LEU A 180 -6.48 -28.88 -0.05
C LEU A 180 -5.43 -28.02 -0.75
N HIS A 181 -4.14 -28.23 -0.47
CA HIS A 181 -3.00 -27.49 -1.02
C HIS A 181 -2.09 -28.43 -1.81
N PRO A 182 -2.46 -28.80 -3.05
CA PRO A 182 -1.76 -29.84 -3.83
C PRO A 182 -0.32 -29.49 -4.18
N ARG A 183 0.05 -28.21 -4.10
CA ARG A 183 1.40 -27.72 -4.43
C ARG A 183 2.22 -27.33 -3.19
N SER A 184 1.71 -27.49 -1.97
CA SER A 184 2.39 -27.02 -0.75
C SER A 184 3.77 -27.64 -0.56
N GLN A 185 3.99 -28.87 -1.05
CA GLN A 185 5.29 -29.54 -1.02
C GLN A 185 6.36 -28.86 -1.90
N LEU A 186 5.95 -28.00 -2.85
CA LEU A 186 6.84 -27.22 -3.70
C LEU A 186 7.22 -25.87 -3.04
N ALA A 187 6.53 -25.49 -1.97
CA ALA A 187 6.79 -24.23 -1.29
C ALA A 187 8.10 -24.31 -0.50
N GLY A 188 8.97 -23.32 -0.70
CA GLY A 188 10.10 -23.09 0.18
C GLY A 188 9.64 -22.51 1.52
N PRO A 189 10.49 -22.56 2.56
CA PRO A 189 10.21 -21.86 3.81
C PRO A 189 10.17 -20.34 3.56
N PRO A 190 9.35 -19.58 4.31
CA PRO A 190 9.40 -18.13 4.27
C PRO A 190 10.78 -17.60 4.69
N LEU A 191 11.12 -16.41 4.20
CA LEU A 191 12.14 -15.59 4.86
C LEU A 191 11.53 -15.05 6.16
N GLU A 192 12.12 -15.43 7.29
CA GLU A 192 11.68 -14.98 8.61
C GLU A 192 12.55 -13.83 9.12
N ILE A 193 11.90 -12.74 9.56
CA ILE A 193 12.58 -11.58 10.14
C ILE A 193 11.87 -11.17 11.42
N THR A 194 12.61 -10.99 12.51
CA THR A 194 12.12 -10.27 13.69
C THR A 194 12.59 -8.83 13.60
N GLN A 195 11.66 -7.90 13.42
CA GLN A 195 11.89 -6.47 13.40
C GLN A 195 11.81 -5.91 14.82
N GLU A 196 12.90 -5.31 15.27
CA GLU A 196 13.03 -4.69 16.59
C GLU A 196 12.56 -3.22 16.61
N ALA A 197 12.39 -2.67 17.81
CA ALA A 197 11.96 -1.30 18.00
C ALA A 197 12.97 -0.30 17.40
N GLY A 198 12.51 0.53 16.48
CA GLY A 198 13.28 1.56 15.79
C GLY A 198 13.86 1.10 14.46
N GLU A 199 13.79 -0.20 14.16
CA GLU A 199 14.21 -0.77 12.89
C GLU A 199 13.19 -0.53 11.79
N MET A 200 13.66 -0.63 10.56
CA MET A 200 12.87 -0.47 9.36
C MET A 200 12.97 -1.72 8.50
N VAL A 201 11.83 -2.17 7.99
CA VAL A 201 11.74 -3.23 6.98
C VAL A 201 11.27 -2.60 5.68
N PHE A 202 11.97 -2.91 4.59
CA PHE A 202 11.54 -2.62 3.22
C PHE A 202 10.99 -3.90 2.59
N VAL A 203 9.79 -3.81 2.04
CA VAL A 203 9.10 -4.89 1.33
C VAL A 203 9.12 -4.57 -0.17
N PRO A 204 9.82 -5.36 -0.99
CA PRO A 204 9.87 -5.13 -2.42
C PRO A 204 8.52 -5.42 -3.10
N SER A 205 8.34 -4.84 -4.29
CA SER A 205 7.12 -4.98 -5.11
C SER A 205 6.72 -6.45 -5.31
N GLY A 206 5.48 -6.77 -4.95
CA GLY A 206 4.88 -8.09 -5.17
C GLY A 206 5.27 -9.17 -4.16
N TRP A 207 6.05 -8.86 -3.12
CA TRP A 207 6.36 -9.81 -2.07
C TRP A 207 5.14 -10.07 -1.19
N HIS A 208 4.70 -11.32 -1.16
CA HIS A 208 3.63 -11.71 -0.24
C HIS A 208 4.22 -11.89 1.15
N HIS A 209 3.49 -11.44 2.16
CA HIS A 209 3.97 -11.45 3.52
C HIS A 209 2.83 -11.55 4.54
N GLN A 210 3.18 -12.08 5.71
CA GLN A 210 2.34 -12.17 6.90
C GLN A 210 3.11 -11.61 8.09
N VAL A 211 2.44 -10.85 8.95
CA VAL A 211 3.11 -10.09 10.03
C VAL A 211 2.41 -10.32 11.35
N HIS A 212 3.17 -10.63 12.39
CA HIS A 212 2.70 -10.86 13.75
C HIS A 212 3.35 -9.89 14.72
N ASN A 213 2.57 -9.19 15.53
CA ASN A 213 3.09 -8.36 16.62
C ASN A 213 3.43 -9.26 17.82
N LEU A 214 4.71 -9.38 18.15
CA LEU A 214 5.20 -10.22 19.24
C LEU A 214 5.03 -9.54 20.61
N ASP A 215 5.00 -8.21 20.64
CA ASP A 215 4.74 -7.36 21.81
C ASP A 215 3.70 -6.29 21.47
N ASP A 216 3.27 -5.51 22.47
CA ASP A 216 2.50 -4.27 22.25
C ASP A 216 3.26 -3.33 21.31
N THR A 217 2.68 -3.08 20.13
CA THR A 217 3.40 -2.54 18.98
C THR A 217 2.70 -1.31 18.42
N ILE A 218 3.51 -0.31 18.04
CA ILE A 218 3.10 0.80 17.17
C ILE A 218 4.08 0.85 16.02
N SER A 219 3.61 0.95 14.78
CA SER A 219 4.44 1.15 13.59
C SER A 219 3.88 2.22 12.68
N ILE A 220 4.77 2.75 11.85
CA ILE A 220 4.44 3.66 10.76
C ILE A 220 4.84 2.98 9.46
N ASN A 221 3.94 2.99 8.51
CA ASN A 221 4.06 2.25 7.26
C ASN A 221 3.71 3.16 6.08
N HIS A 222 4.44 3.04 4.99
CA HIS A 222 4.07 3.68 3.73
C HIS A 222 4.03 2.65 2.62
N ASN A 223 3.07 2.83 1.70
CA ASN A 223 3.06 2.17 0.42
C ASN A 223 3.42 3.19 -0.67
N TRP A 224 4.24 2.78 -1.63
CA TRP A 224 4.59 3.67 -2.75
C TRP A 224 4.86 2.93 -4.06
N VAL A 225 4.71 3.67 -5.15
CA VAL A 225 5.10 3.30 -6.50
C VAL A 225 6.05 4.36 -7.01
N ASN A 226 6.97 3.97 -7.90
CA ASN A 226 7.79 4.89 -8.66
C ASN A 226 8.19 4.27 -10.01
N GLY A 227 9.14 4.89 -10.71
CA GLY A 227 9.59 4.46 -12.03
C GLY A 227 10.08 3.00 -12.08
N PHE A 228 10.52 2.43 -10.96
CA PHE A 228 11.03 1.05 -10.91
C PHE A 228 9.94 -0.02 -10.88
N ASN A 229 8.74 0.28 -10.35
CA ASN A 229 7.64 -0.69 -10.26
C ASN A 229 6.33 -0.23 -10.93
N LEU A 230 6.31 0.93 -11.60
CA LEU A 230 5.13 1.42 -12.32
C LEU A 230 4.56 0.39 -13.32
N ALA A 231 5.43 -0.32 -14.04
CA ALA A 231 5.01 -1.36 -14.97
C ALA A 231 4.35 -2.56 -14.26
N ASN A 232 4.75 -2.86 -13.02
CA ASN A 232 4.12 -3.91 -12.21
C ASN A 232 2.73 -3.48 -11.76
N MET A 233 2.56 -2.22 -11.32
CA MET A 233 1.26 -1.64 -11.02
C MET A 233 0.35 -1.69 -12.25
N TRP A 234 0.84 -1.28 -13.42
CA TRP A 234 0.05 -1.35 -14.65
C TRP A 234 -0.37 -2.78 -14.99
N ARG A 235 0.55 -3.75 -14.94
CA ARG A 235 0.23 -5.16 -15.16
C ARG A 235 -0.83 -5.67 -14.17
N PHE A 236 -0.71 -5.30 -12.89
CA PHE A 236 -1.70 -5.63 -11.87
C PHE A 236 -3.07 -5.09 -12.24
N LEU A 237 -3.19 -3.79 -12.59
CA LEU A 237 -4.46 -3.19 -12.98
C LEU A 237 -5.10 -3.85 -14.21
N GLN A 238 -4.28 -4.28 -15.18
CA GLN A 238 -4.77 -5.06 -16.32
C GLN A 238 -5.34 -6.42 -15.89
N GLN A 239 -4.66 -7.11 -14.97
CA GLN A 239 -5.11 -8.40 -14.44
C GLN A 239 -6.41 -8.25 -13.63
N GLU A 240 -6.53 -7.21 -12.80
CA GLU A 240 -7.75 -6.93 -12.04
C GLU A 240 -8.94 -6.65 -12.97
N LEU A 241 -8.74 -5.84 -14.03
CA LEU A 241 -9.80 -5.61 -15.01
C LEU A 241 -10.19 -6.89 -15.75
N CYS A 242 -9.22 -7.72 -16.14
CA CYS A 242 -9.50 -9.02 -16.76
C CYS A 242 -10.30 -9.93 -15.82
N ALA A 243 -9.91 -10.03 -14.54
CA ALA A 243 -10.63 -10.83 -13.55
C ALA A 243 -12.07 -10.36 -13.40
N VAL A 244 -12.30 -9.05 -13.25
CA VAL A 244 -13.65 -8.48 -13.20
C VAL A 244 -14.46 -8.83 -14.47
N GLN A 245 -13.84 -8.69 -15.64
CA GLN A 245 -14.48 -9.00 -16.92
C GLN A 245 -14.81 -10.48 -17.10
N GLU A 246 -14.02 -11.38 -16.52
CA GLU A 246 -14.27 -12.83 -16.52
C GLU A 246 -15.43 -13.17 -15.57
N GLU A 247 -15.40 -12.64 -14.34
CA GLU A 247 -16.43 -12.86 -13.32
C GLU A 247 -17.82 -12.39 -13.78
N VAL A 248 -17.91 -11.23 -14.46
CA VAL A 248 -19.19 -10.68 -14.93
C VAL A 248 -19.47 -10.97 -16.41
N SER A 249 -18.77 -11.94 -16.99
CA SER A 249 -18.80 -12.20 -18.44
C SER A 249 -20.17 -12.63 -18.97
N GLU A 250 -20.98 -13.32 -18.17
CA GLU A 250 -22.31 -13.79 -18.56
C GLU A 250 -23.31 -12.66 -18.86
N TRP A 251 -23.07 -11.45 -18.34
CA TRP A 251 -23.92 -10.28 -18.56
C TRP A 251 -23.42 -9.38 -19.68
N ARG A 252 -22.35 -9.75 -20.39
CA ARG A 252 -21.71 -8.90 -21.40
C ARG A 252 -22.66 -8.38 -22.48
N ASP A 253 -23.53 -9.25 -22.99
CA ASP A 253 -24.42 -8.92 -24.10
C ASP A 253 -25.76 -8.33 -23.63
N SER A 254 -26.11 -8.50 -22.35
CA SER A 254 -27.41 -8.10 -21.78
C SER A 254 -27.32 -6.82 -20.93
N MET A 255 -26.14 -6.46 -20.42
CA MET A 255 -25.90 -5.27 -19.63
C MET A 255 -25.44 -4.11 -20.55
N PRO A 256 -26.24 -3.03 -20.68
CA PRO A 256 -25.78 -1.80 -21.32
C PRO A 256 -24.51 -1.28 -20.62
N ASP A 257 -23.58 -0.72 -21.38
CA ASP A 257 -22.33 -0.16 -20.85
C ASP A 257 -21.53 -1.12 -19.96
N TRP A 258 -21.60 -2.43 -20.24
CA TRP A 258 -20.91 -3.48 -19.48
C TRP A 258 -19.43 -3.15 -19.20
N HIS A 259 -18.70 -2.60 -20.17
CA HIS A 259 -17.30 -2.19 -19.99
C HIS A 259 -17.12 -1.08 -18.94
N HIS A 260 -18.05 -0.12 -18.86
CA HIS A 260 -18.04 0.90 -17.83
C HIS A 260 -18.33 0.28 -16.46
N HIS A 261 -19.30 -0.62 -16.38
CA HIS A 261 -19.57 -1.37 -15.14
C HIS A 261 -18.37 -2.19 -14.67
N CYS A 262 -17.59 -2.80 -15.59
CA CYS A 262 -16.33 -3.44 -15.21
C CYS A 262 -15.32 -2.45 -14.59
N GLN A 263 -15.21 -1.22 -15.11
CA GLN A 263 -14.34 -0.20 -14.51
C GLN A 263 -14.85 0.25 -13.13
N VAL A 264 -16.17 0.33 -12.93
CA VAL A 264 -16.78 0.64 -11.62
C VAL A 264 -16.48 -0.46 -10.60
N ILE A 265 -16.68 -1.73 -10.98
CA ILE A 265 -16.39 -2.88 -10.10
C ILE A 265 -14.90 -2.94 -9.79
N MET A 266 -14.04 -2.81 -10.81
CA MET A 266 -12.59 -2.74 -10.64
C MET A 266 -12.22 -1.64 -9.64
N ARG A 267 -12.75 -0.43 -9.79
CA ARG A 267 -12.51 0.68 -8.85
C ARG A 267 -12.82 0.28 -7.40
N SER A 268 -13.94 -0.41 -7.17
CA SER A 268 -14.32 -0.87 -5.83
C SER A 268 -13.41 -1.96 -5.28
N CYS A 269 -12.85 -2.84 -6.13
CA CYS A 269 -11.99 -3.94 -5.71
C CYS A 269 -10.52 -3.53 -5.56
N SER A 270 -9.97 -2.80 -6.54
CA SER A 270 -8.56 -2.41 -6.59
C SER A 270 -8.29 -0.98 -6.11
N GLY A 271 -9.31 -0.20 -5.80
CA GLY A 271 -9.18 1.19 -5.32
C GLY A 271 -8.96 2.25 -6.42
N ILE A 272 -8.72 1.83 -7.67
CA ILE A 272 -8.50 2.72 -8.81
C ILE A 272 -8.99 2.04 -10.10
N ASN A 273 -9.54 2.82 -11.02
CA ASN A 273 -9.85 2.36 -12.39
C ASN A 273 -8.84 2.92 -13.42
N PHE A 274 -9.02 2.61 -14.71
CA PHE A 274 -8.08 3.09 -15.74
C PHE A 274 -8.09 4.61 -15.95
N GLU A 275 -9.22 5.27 -15.74
CA GLU A 275 -9.34 6.74 -15.82
C GLU A 275 -8.54 7.40 -14.71
N GLU A 276 -8.74 6.97 -13.47
CA GLU A 276 -8.00 7.46 -12.31
C GLU A 276 -6.51 7.10 -12.41
N PHE A 277 -6.16 5.94 -12.98
CA PHE A 277 -4.76 5.59 -13.25
C PHE A 277 -4.13 6.53 -14.27
N TYR A 278 -4.87 6.97 -15.30
CA TYR A 278 -4.38 8.02 -16.20
C TYR A 278 -4.14 9.34 -15.45
N HIS A 279 -5.07 9.75 -14.57
CA HIS A 279 -4.90 10.97 -13.77
C HIS A 279 -3.69 10.88 -12.83
N PHE A 280 -3.45 9.72 -12.24
CA PHE A 280 -2.22 9.43 -11.50
C PHE A 280 -0.98 9.66 -12.36
N LEU A 281 -0.89 9.02 -13.54
CA LEU A 281 0.23 9.20 -14.47
C LEU A 281 0.40 10.67 -14.88
N LYS A 282 -0.70 11.38 -15.16
CA LYS A 282 -0.70 12.78 -15.58
C LYS A 282 -0.08 13.68 -14.52
N VAL A 283 -0.52 13.57 -13.27
CA VAL A 283 -0.01 14.43 -12.18
C VAL A 283 1.50 14.26 -12.01
N ILE A 284 1.98 13.02 -11.99
CA ILE A 284 3.41 12.74 -11.87
C ILE A 284 4.16 13.24 -13.10
N ALA A 285 3.65 12.96 -14.31
CA ALA A 285 4.25 13.40 -15.57
C ALA A 285 4.42 14.93 -15.62
N GLU A 286 3.39 15.69 -15.25
CA GLU A 286 3.45 17.16 -15.24
C GLU A 286 4.54 17.70 -14.31
N LYS A 287 4.71 17.09 -13.12
CA LYS A 287 5.77 17.43 -12.19
C LYS A 287 7.16 17.10 -12.75
N ARG A 288 7.34 15.94 -13.40
CA ARG A 288 8.62 15.58 -14.05
C ARG A 288 8.94 16.48 -15.25
N LEU A 289 7.96 16.78 -16.08
CA LEU A 289 8.10 17.71 -17.21
C LEU A 289 8.42 19.13 -16.75
N LEU A 290 7.94 19.56 -15.59
CA LEU A 290 8.34 20.83 -14.98
C LEU A 290 9.83 20.80 -14.63
N VAL A 291 10.28 19.79 -13.89
CA VAL A 291 11.70 19.63 -13.51
C VAL A 291 12.62 19.59 -14.74
N LEU A 292 12.26 18.84 -15.79
CA LEU A 292 13.07 18.77 -17.01
C LEU A 292 13.17 20.10 -17.76
N ARG A 293 12.16 20.98 -17.64
CA ARG A 293 12.19 22.33 -18.21
C ARG A 293 12.96 23.32 -17.33
N GLU A 294 12.88 23.19 -16.01
CA GLU A 294 13.48 24.12 -15.04
C GLU A 294 14.93 23.78 -14.69
N ALA A 295 15.34 22.51 -14.67
CA ALA A 295 16.73 22.12 -14.44
C ALA A 295 17.65 22.46 -15.64
N ALA A 296 17.06 22.75 -16.81
CA ALA A 296 17.77 23.45 -17.88
C ALA A 296 18.12 24.92 -17.51
N ALA A 297 17.61 25.43 -16.38
CA ALA A 297 17.72 26.82 -15.95
C ALA A 297 18.43 27.03 -14.58
N GLU A 298 18.45 26.09 -13.62
CA GLU A 298 19.23 26.22 -12.36
C GLU A 298 19.33 24.90 -11.54
N ASP A 299 20.42 24.74 -10.77
CA ASP A 299 20.76 23.53 -9.99
C ASP A 299 20.33 23.69 -8.52
N GLY A 300 19.20 23.09 -8.13
CA GLY A 300 18.58 23.25 -6.81
C GLY A 300 18.04 21.94 -6.23
N ALA A 301 18.00 21.86 -4.89
CA ALA A 301 17.72 20.67 -4.08
C ALA A 301 16.27 20.13 -4.18
N GLY A 302 15.88 19.68 -5.38
CA GLY A 302 14.65 18.94 -5.69
C GLY A 302 14.96 17.57 -6.31
N LEU A 303 13.94 16.92 -6.86
CA LEU A 303 14.11 15.70 -7.66
C LEU A 303 15.12 16.01 -8.78
N GLY A 304 16.28 15.33 -8.77
CA GLY A 304 17.36 15.64 -9.71
C GLY A 304 16.96 15.39 -11.17
N PHE A 305 17.56 16.12 -12.11
CA PHE A 305 17.28 16.01 -13.55
C PHE A 305 17.30 14.56 -14.05
N GLU A 306 18.34 13.80 -13.67
CA GLU A 306 18.48 12.39 -14.07
C GLU A 306 17.33 11.51 -13.59
N GLN A 307 16.86 11.72 -12.36
CA GLN A 307 15.70 11.00 -11.83
C GLN A 307 14.44 11.43 -12.56
N ALA A 308 14.29 12.72 -12.89
CA ALA A 308 13.15 13.21 -13.65
C ALA A 308 13.09 12.61 -15.06
N ALA A 309 14.23 12.51 -15.73
CA ALA A 309 14.36 11.93 -17.06
C ALA A 309 14.03 10.43 -17.03
N PHE A 310 14.58 9.70 -16.05
CA PHE A 310 14.25 8.30 -15.82
C PHE A 310 12.74 8.10 -15.59
N ASP A 311 12.15 8.86 -14.66
CA ASP A 311 10.74 8.79 -14.31
C ASP A 311 9.85 9.08 -15.53
N ALA A 312 10.14 10.16 -16.28
CA ALA A 312 9.43 10.51 -17.50
C ALA A 312 9.51 9.40 -18.56
N GLY A 313 10.67 8.75 -18.72
CA GLY A 313 10.83 7.60 -19.60
C GLY A 313 9.96 6.42 -19.19
N ARG A 314 9.92 6.07 -17.89
CA ARG A 314 9.07 4.98 -17.36
C ARG A 314 7.58 5.29 -17.54
N ILE A 315 7.16 6.54 -17.30
CA ILE A 315 5.78 6.98 -17.54
C ILE A 315 5.43 6.90 -19.03
N THR A 316 6.34 7.29 -19.92
CA THR A 316 6.14 7.23 -21.38
C THR A 316 5.82 5.81 -21.84
N GLU A 317 6.59 4.82 -21.36
CA GLU A 317 6.38 3.40 -21.70
C GLU A 317 5.00 2.90 -21.25
N VAL A 318 4.64 3.17 -19.99
CA VAL A 318 3.36 2.72 -19.41
C VAL A 318 2.18 3.46 -20.03
N LEU A 319 2.28 4.77 -20.23
CA LEU A 319 1.23 5.57 -20.87
C LEU A 319 1.00 5.14 -22.32
N ALA A 320 2.07 4.80 -23.06
CA ALA A 320 1.92 4.24 -24.41
C ALA A 320 1.13 2.93 -24.40
N SER A 321 1.40 2.04 -23.43
CA SER A 321 0.64 0.80 -23.25
C SER A 321 -0.81 1.06 -22.87
N LEU A 322 -1.07 1.98 -21.94
CA LEU A 322 -2.42 2.39 -21.53
C LEU A 322 -3.23 2.94 -22.71
N VAL A 323 -2.67 3.89 -23.48
CA VAL A 323 -3.32 4.49 -24.65
C VAL A 323 -3.64 3.47 -25.75
N ALA A 324 -2.81 2.44 -25.89
CA ALA A 324 -3.03 1.35 -26.84
C ALA A 324 -4.06 0.31 -26.33
N HIS A 325 -4.41 0.32 -25.03
CA HIS A 325 -5.23 -0.71 -24.43
C HIS A 325 -6.71 -0.62 -24.89
N PRO A 326 -7.32 -1.71 -25.40
CA PRO A 326 -8.70 -1.68 -25.92
C PRO A 326 -9.74 -1.19 -24.90
N SER A 327 -9.62 -1.60 -23.64
CA SER A 327 -10.52 -1.13 -22.57
C SER A 327 -10.36 0.36 -22.27
N PHE A 328 -9.15 0.92 -22.41
CA PHE A 328 -8.92 2.35 -22.17
C PHE A 328 -9.39 3.22 -23.34
N GLN A 329 -9.33 2.70 -24.58
CA GLN A 329 -9.88 3.39 -25.76
C GLN A 329 -11.40 3.62 -25.68
N ARG A 330 -12.09 2.92 -24.77
CA ARG A 330 -13.51 3.08 -24.48
C ARG A 330 -13.80 4.09 -23.37
N VAL A 331 -12.79 4.53 -22.63
CA VAL A 331 -12.94 5.58 -21.61
C VAL A 331 -13.18 6.91 -22.32
N ASP A 332 -14.19 7.66 -21.88
CA ASP A 332 -14.42 9.00 -22.40
C ASP A 332 -13.37 9.95 -21.84
N THR A 333 -12.45 10.36 -22.72
CA THR A 333 -11.34 11.27 -22.37
C THR A 333 -11.63 12.72 -22.77
N SER A 334 -12.84 13.03 -23.24
CA SER A 334 -13.21 14.36 -23.75
C SER A 334 -13.16 15.45 -22.68
N ALA A 335 -13.42 15.09 -21.43
CA ALA A 335 -13.39 15.99 -20.28
C ALA A 335 -11.99 16.15 -19.66
N PHE A 336 -10.99 15.41 -20.12
CA PHE A 336 -9.66 15.45 -19.52
C PHE A 336 -8.95 16.76 -19.85
N SER A 337 -8.37 17.41 -18.83
CA SER A 337 -7.66 18.68 -18.99
C SER A 337 -6.45 18.61 -19.92
N LEU A 338 -5.82 17.44 -20.02
CA LEU A 338 -4.80 17.11 -21.02
C LEU A 338 -5.15 15.73 -21.56
N ARG A 339 -5.15 15.55 -22.89
CA ARG A 339 -5.54 14.25 -23.48
C ARG A 339 -4.38 13.26 -23.41
N PRO A 340 -4.65 11.95 -23.23
CA PRO A 340 -3.58 10.96 -23.05
C PRO A 340 -2.57 10.90 -24.21
N LYS A 341 -3.03 11.06 -25.46
CA LYS A 341 -2.14 11.11 -26.64
C LYS A 341 -1.28 12.36 -26.70
N GLU A 342 -1.79 13.49 -26.21
CA GLU A 342 -1.04 14.75 -26.15
C GLU A 342 0.03 14.69 -25.07
N LEU A 343 -0.32 14.21 -23.87
CA LEU A 343 0.66 13.99 -22.80
C LEU A 343 1.75 13.01 -23.23
N LEU A 344 1.38 11.92 -23.90
CA LEU A 344 2.35 10.95 -24.42
C LEU A 344 3.33 11.57 -25.41
N GLN A 345 2.86 12.49 -26.27
CA GLN A 345 3.71 13.19 -27.22
C GLN A 345 4.67 14.13 -26.49
N GLN A 346 4.19 14.93 -25.53
CA GLN A 346 5.02 15.82 -24.71
C GLN A 346 6.12 15.05 -23.95
N LEU A 347 5.76 13.91 -23.37
CA LEU A 347 6.72 13.05 -22.67
C LEU A 347 7.79 12.50 -23.59
N ARG A 348 7.44 12.04 -24.80
CA ARG A 348 8.42 11.57 -25.80
C ARG A 348 9.40 12.66 -26.17
N GLU A 349 8.91 13.85 -26.47
CA GLU A 349 9.76 15.00 -26.81
C GLU A 349 10.71 15.37 -25.66
N ALA A 350 10.22 15.37 -24.42
CA ALA A 350 11.05 15.67 -23.24
C ALA A 350 12.10 14.59 -22.96
N VAL A 351 11.74 13.31 -23.13
CA VAL A 351 12.69 12.19 -22.96
C VAL A 351 13.75 12.21 -24.05
N ASP A 352 13.36 12.44 -25.31
CA ASP A 352 14.30 12.57 -26.44
C ASP A 352 15.27 13.74 -26.22
N ALA A 353 14.77 14.88 -25.72
CA ALA A 353 15.60 16.04 -25.37
C ALA A 353 16.55 15.77 -24.21
N ALA A 354 16.15 14.98 -23.20
CA ALA A 354 16.99 14.64 -22.05
C ALA A 354 18.11 13.65 -22.39
N VAL A 355 17.97 12.87 -23.46
CA VAL A 355 18.99 11.90 -23.94
C VAL A 355 19.89 12.52 -25.03
N ALA A 356 19.55 13.70 -25.54
CA ALA A 356 20.38 14.39 -26.52
C ALA A 356 21.71 14.87 -25.89
N PRO A 357 22.87 14.62 -26.53
CA PRO A 357 24.19 14.86 -25.96
C PRO A 357 24.58 16.33 -25.82
#